data_AF-A0AAE5CNQ7-F1
#
_entry.id   AF-A0AAE5CNQ7-F1
#
_cell.length_a   1.000
_cell.length_b   1.000
_cell.length_c   1.000
_cell.angle_alpha   90.00
_cell.angle_beta   90.00
_cell.angle_gamma   90.00
#
_symmetry.space_group_name_H-M   'P 1'
#
loop_
_entity.id
_entity.type
_entity.pdbx_description
1 polymer ?
#
loop_
_entity_poly.entity_id
_entity_poly.type
_entity_poly.pdbx_seq_one_letter_code
_entity_poly.pdbx_strand_id
1 'polypeptide(L)'
;MSKTISAAVCRDARYHLGFLLLCSGLGAAAVLAPFGIARLRSPASIRNPAAASREIPAAPLSSPEEAACRMLQDRFRVFMDGEVESLKKNYDTGSDTGLWAWEREAARSEYLSMWAKDRNLKIIETKARIEVDGISPGSAGSVWVELTEHAQYTYAPVSGPEGGEHEDPAWTHTFGSRAVHVLELKPCGGEWKIRRDWYSDPIGEEYSLPPCKFLVGRDDAPEDLYSDPAQVRDDDSPAEGGRYDRQAALEYAVKYAGVPVIEGSGKYNPDYKVYTFVGGDCANFASQVLQAGGLKEGYGWHYTSEGSALWVRGEDLIWHLISTGRAEKIYSGTFSGAVKRTPEYPYGAVSSLEPGDLIGYETKGQISHVAVVVGKDPSGYVTIASHTSDRLFFPWDMGWNDSTVFWLIKITY
;
A
#
# COMPACT_ATOMS: atom_id res chain seq x y z
N MET A 1 6.41 -21.03 -7.56
CA MET A 1 7.01 -20.04 -6.64
C MET A 1 8.48 -19.90 -7.00
N SER A 2 8.93 -18.68 -7.29
CA SER A 2 10.34 -18.36 -7.47
C SER A 2 11.16 -18.71 -6.21
N LYS A 3 12.46 -18.96 -6.39
CA LYS A 3 13.38 -19.24 -5.29
C LYS A 3 13.44 -18.09 -4.27
N THR A 4 13.20 -16.86 -4.71
CA THR A 4 13.27 -15.63 -3.89
C THR A 4 12.09 -15.52 -2.93
N ILE A 5 10.85 -15.75 -3.42
CA ILE A 5 9.64 -15.78 -2.58
C ILE A 5 9.76 -16.86 -1.50
N SER A 6 10.26 -18.05 -1.84
CA SER A 6 10.45 -19.16 -0.89
C SER A 6 11.41 -18.83 0.26
N ALA A 7 12.45 -18.03 0.00
CA ALA A 7 13.42 -17.61 1.01
C ALA A 7 12.83 -16.56 1.99
N ALA A 8 12.02 -15.63 1.48
CA ALA A 8 11.34 -14.60 2.28
C ALA A 8 10.28 -15.20 3.24
N VAL A 9 9.54 -16.24 2.82
CA VAL A 9 8.46 -16.89 3.58
C VAL A 9 8.91 -17.41 4.96
N CYS A 10 10.17 -17.84 5.12
CA CYS A 10 10.60 -18.57 6.32
C CYS A 10 10.97 -17.70 7.55
N ARG A 11 11.04 -16.35 7.47
CA ARG A 11 11.85 -15.56 8.43
C ARG A 11 11.18 -14.34 9.09
N ASP A 12 9.88 -14.14 8.90
CA ASP A 12 9.20 -12.82 9.06
C ASP A 12 8.76 -12.42 10.49
N ALA A 13 8.52 -13.36 11.42
CA ALA A 13 7.89 -13.05 12.71
C ALA A 13 8.67 -12.05 13.62
N ARG A 14 9.97 -11.79 13.35
CA ARG A 14 10.79 -10.82 14.12
C ARG A 14 10.82 -9.42 13.49
N TYR A 15 10.44 -9.27 12.23
CA TYR A 15 10.51 -7.99 11.50
C TYR A 15 9.33 -7.07 11.85
N HIS A 16 8.10 -7.60 11.91
CA HIS A 16 6.90 -6.81 12.21
C HIS A 16 6.83 -6.23 13.63
N LEU A 17 7.37 -6.93 14.64
CA LEU A 17 7.35 -6.45 16.03
C LEU A 17 8.26 -5.22 16.23
N GLY A 18 9.33 -5.09 15.44
CA GLY A 18 10.23 -3.93 15.48
C GLY A 18 9.61 -2.65 14.91
N PHE A 19 8.80 -2.76 13.86
CA PHE A 19 8.14 -1.63 13.20
C PHE A 19 7.07 -0.97 14.11
N LEU A 20 6.24 -1.78 14.78
CA LEU A 20 5.22 -1.29 15.71
C LEU A 20 5.80 -0.51 16.91
N LEU A 21 7.00 -0.88 17.37
CA LEU A 21 7.69 -0.20 18.48
C LEU A 21 8.35 1.12 18.07
N LEU A 22 8.74 1.27 16.80
CA LEU A 22 9.33 2.52 16.27
C LEU A 22 8.24 3.56 15.93
N CYS A 23 7.08 3.10 15.49
CA CYS A 23 5.97 3.97 15.10
C CYS A 23 5.20 4.61 16.28
N SER A 24 5.37 4.17 17.53
CA SER A 24 4.59 4.63 18.69
C SER A 24 5.02 6.00 19.26
N GLY A 25 5.63 6.88 18.45
CA GLY A 25 6.02 8.24 18.85
C GLY A 25 7.16 8.34 19.88
N LEU A 26 7.79 7.22 20.23
CA LEU A 26 9.03 7.17 20.99
C LEU A 26 10.15 7.09 19.95
N GLY A 27 10.79 8.22 19.64
CA GLY A 27 11.92 8.23 18.71
C GLY A 27 12.94 7.14 19.06
N ALA A 28 13.70 6.65 18.07
CA ALA A 28 14.60 5.50 18.19
C ALA A 28 15.51 5.47 19.45
N ALA A 29 15.78 6.64 20.03
CA ALA A 29 16.51 6.81 21.29
C ALA A 29 15.81 6.22 22.54
N ALA A 30 14.47 6.18 22.61
CA ALA A 30 13.76 5.78 23.82
C ALA A 30 13.47 4.26 23.90
N VAL A 31 13.54 3.54 22.77
CA VAL A 31 13.33 2.08 22.70
C VAL A 31 14.59 1.29 23.12
N LEU A 32 15.75 1.95 23.28
CA LEU A 32 17.02 1.31 23.60
C LEU A 32 17.45 1.42 25.08
N ALA A 33 16.56 1.87 25.97
CA ALA A 33 16.86 2.03 27.40
C ALA A 33 17.15 0.75 28.23
N PRO A 34 16.97 -0.53 27.80
CA PRO A 34 17.38 -1.67 28.62
C PRO A 34 18.87 -2.06 28.50
N PHE A 35 19.64 -1.49 27.56
CA PHE A 35 21.06 -1.83 27.39
C PHE A 35 21.94 -0.71 27.96
N GLY A 36 22.12 -0.76 29.29
CA GLY A 36 22.85 0.24 30.06
C GLY A 36 24.23 0.59 29.50
N ILE A 37 24.46 1.88 29.27
CA ILE A 37 25.81 2.43 29.08
C ILE A 37 25.94 3.65 29.98
N ALA A 38 26.73 3.48 31.03
CA ALA A 38 27.21 4.55 31.88
C ALA A 38 28.12 5.50 31.08
N ARG A 39 27.96 6.81 31.31
CA ARG A 39 28.88 7.83 30.83
C ARG A 39 30.26 7.63 31.45
N LEU A 40 31.30 7.53 30.63
CA LEU A 40 32.68 7.80 31.05
C LEU A 40 33.34 8.79 30.07
N ARG A 41 33.92 9.84 30.65
CA ARG A 41 34.68 10.91 29.99
C ARG A 41 36.11 10.45 29.70
N SER A 42 36.68 10.91 28.57
CA SER A 42 38.08 10.74 28.14
C SER A 42 39.12 11.34 29.09
N PRO A 43 40.43 11.05 28.90
CA PRO A 43 41.25 12.00 28.12
C PRO A 43 42.35 11.38 27.21
N ALA A 44 43.14 12.26 26.58
CA ALA A 44 43.84 12.17 25.29
C ALA A 44 45.25 11.51 25.21
N SER A 45 45.61 11.16 23.96
CA SER A 45 46.89 11.42 23.23
C SER A 45 48.15 10.55 23.46
N ILE A 46 48.76 10.06 22.35
CA ILE A 46 50.12 10.42 21.83
C ILE A 46 50.35 9.78 20.42
N ARG A 47 51.03 10.53 19.52
CA ARG A 47 51.44 10.18 18.13
C ARG A 47 52.85 9.56 18.05
N ASN A 48 53.14 8.80 16.98
CA ASN A 48 54.33 8.99 16.10
C ASN A 48 54.25 8.16 14.78
N PRO A 49 55.10 8.40 13.74
CA PRO A 49 54.61 8.70 12.39
C PRO A 49 55.02 7.71 11.27
N ALA A 50 54.40 7.96 10.10
CA ALA A 50 54.84 7.68 8.72
C ALA A 50 54.71 6.26 8.14
N ALA A 51 53.71 6.10 7.27
CA ALA A 51 53.91 5.57 5.91
C ALA A 51 52.90 6.27 4.99
N ALA A 52 53.39 7.15 4.11
CA ALA A 52 52.56 7.86 3.15
C ALA A 52 52.28 6.95 1.95
N SER A 53 51.20 6.17 2.02
CA SER A 53 50.48 5.74 0.81
C SER A 53 49.66 6.93 0.32
N ARG A 54 49.88 7.36 -0.93
CA ARG A 54 48.99 8.31 -1.60
C ARG A 54 47.62 7.65 -1.78
N GLU A 55 46.75 7.80 -0.78
CA GLU A 55 45.32 7.61 -0.97
C GLU A 55 44.86 8.70 -1.94
N ILE A 56 44.36 8.28 -3.09
CA ILE A 56 43.50 9.11 -3.93
C ILE A 56 42.34 9.52 -3.01
N PRO A 57 42.02 10.82 -2.83
CA PRO A 57 40.95 11.20 -1.93
C PRO A 57 39.67 10.53 -2.44
N ALA A 58 39.18 9.55 -1.67
CA ALA A 58 37.86 8.99 -1.87
C ALA A 58 36.91 10.19 -1.89
N ALA A 59 36.11 10.30 -2.95
CA ALA A 59 35.09 11.33 -3.01
C ALA A 59 34.29 11.28 -1.69
N PRO A 60 34.00 12.43 -1.05
CA PRO A 60 33.25 12.43 0.19
C PRO A 60 31.93 11.69 -0.06
N LEU A 61 31.62 10.76 0.84
CA LEU A 61 30.38 9.99 0.83
C LEU A 61 29.21 10.97 0.68
N SER A 62 28.29 10.71 -0.26
CA SER A 62 27.08 11.55 -0.39
C SER A 62 26.32 11.57 0.95
N SER A 63 25.45 12.57 1.14
CA SER A 63 24.61 12.57 2.34
C SER A 63 23.77 11.27 2.40
N PRO A 64 23.56 10.69 3.60
CA PRO A 64 22.75 9.47 3.75
C PRO A 64 21.31 9.67 3.24
N GLU A 65 20.77 10.88 3.33
CA GLU A 65 19.46 11.28 2.82
C GLU A 65 19.39 11.14 1.30
N GLU A 66 20.33 11.75 0.58
CA GLU A 66 20.39 11.66 -0.87
C GLU A 66 20.62 10.22 -1.32
N ALA A 67 21.43 9.46 -0.58
CA ALA A 67 21.64 8.05 -0.85
C ALA A 67 20.34 7.24 -0.67
N ALA A 68 19.62 7.44 0.43
CA ALA A 68 18.34 6.78 0.70
C ALA A 68 17.32 7.07 -0.41
N CYS A 69 17.11 8.35 -0.74
CA CYS A 69 16.16 8.75 -1.77
C CYS A 69 16.50 8.12 -3.13
N ARG A 70 17.77 8.15 -3.55
CA ARG A 70 18.19 7.50 -4.80
C ARG A 70 17.94 5.99 -4.77
N MET A 71 18.27 5.31 -3.66
CA MET A 71 18.08 3.86 -3.54
C MET A 71 16.61 3.44 -3.57
N LEU A 72 15.70 4.24 -2.98
CA LEU A 72 14.26 4.02 -3.09
C LEU A 72 13.75 4.30 -4.50
N GLN A 73 14.18 5.40 -5.13
CA GLN A 73 13.82 5.71 -6.52
C GLN A 73 14.30 4.63 -7.52
N ASP A 74 15.46 4.02 -7.27
CA ASP A 74 15.96 2.91 -8.09
C ASP A 74 14.98 1.74 -8.18
N ARG A 75 14.18 1.49 -7.13
CA ARG A 75 13.20 0.40 -7.06
C ARG A 75 12.09 0.52 -8.07
N PHE A 76 11.68 1.75 -8.38
CA PHE A 76 10.56 1.97 -9.30
C PHE A 76 10.90 1.55 -10.73
N ARG A 77 12.17 1.68 -11.12
CA ARG A 77 12.62 1.23 -12.45
C ARG A 77 12.42 -0.27 -12.66
N VAL A 78 12.64 -1.07 -11.61
CA VAL A 78 12.55 -2.53 -11.72
C VAL A 78 11.13 -3.07 -11.79
N PHE A 79 10.11 -2.27 -11.47
CA PHE A 79 8.72 -2.63 -11.72
C PHE A 79 8.38 -2.68 -13.22
N MET A 80 9.16 -1.98 -14.06
CA MET A 80 8.94 -1.93 -15.50
C MET A 80 9.82 -2.92 -16.26
N ASP A 81 11.11 -3.03 -15.92
CA ASP A 81 12.06 -3.89 -16.64
C ASP A 81 12.24 -5.29 -16.02
N GLY A 82 11.83 -5.50 -14.76
CA GLY A 82 11.98 -6.77 -14.04
C GLY A 82 13.42 -7.07 -13.57
N GLU A 83 14.37 -6.15 -13.73
CA GLU A 83 15.80 -6.35 -13.44
C GLU A 83 16.12 -6.16 -11.94
N VAL A 84 15.41 -6.89 -11.06
CA VAL A 84 15.51 -6.78 -9.59
C VAL A 84 16.90 -7.08 -9.03
N GLU A 85 17.71 -7.86 -9.75
CA GLU A 85 19.10 -8.16 -9.41
C GLU A 85 19.97 -6.90 -9.43
N SER A 86 19.65 -5.93 -10.29
CA SER A 86 20.36 -4.65 -10.36
C SER A 86 20.28 -3.84 -9.07
N LEU A 87 19.25 -4.08 -8.24
CA LEU A 87 19.07 -3.44 -6.94
C LEU A 87 20.03 -3.98 -5.88
N LYS A 88 20.58 -5.20 -6.00
CA LYS A 88 21.47 -5.79 -4.98
C LYS A 88 22.61 -4.88 -4.58
N LYS A 89 23.12 -4.09 -5.53
CA LYS A 89 24.18 -3.11 -5.31
C LYS A 89 23.83 -2.10 -4.21
N ASN A 90 22.54 -1.83 -3.94
CA ASN A 90 22.09 -0.86 -2.94
C ASN A 90 22.03 -1.45 -1.52
N TYR A 91 22.26 -2.76 -1.34
CA TYR A 91 22.05 -3.46 -0.06
C TYR A 91 23.34 -4.06 0.50
N ASP A 92 23.45 -4.13 1.84
CA ASP A 92 24.52 -4.84 2.56
C ASP A 92 24.23 -6.34 2.58
N THR A 93 24.29 -6.97 1.40
CA THR A 93 23.98 -8.40 1.18
C THR A 93 24.96 -9.36 1.86
N GLY A 94 26.09 -8.84 2.37
CA GLY A 94 26.99 -9.60 3.26
C GLY A 94 26.44 -9.78 4.68
N SER A 95 25.36 -9.08 5.03
CA SER A 95 24.63 -9.23 6.29
C SER A 95 23.27 -9.86 6.07
N ASP A 96 22.80 -10.67 7.02
CA ASP A 96 21.47 -11.30 6.94
C ASP A 96 20.36 -10.26 6.75
N THR A 97 20.39 -9.16 7.52
CA THR A 97 19.34 -8.14 7.46
C THR A 97 19.33 -7.35 6.16
N GLY A 98 20.52 -7.11 5.57
CA GLY A 98 20.62 -6.44 4.28
C GLY A 98 20.20 -7.35 3.13
N LEU A 99 20.54 -8.65 3.22
CA LEU A 99 20.03 -9.66 2.28
C LEU A 99 18.49 -9.75 2.35
N TRP A 100 17.90 -9.81 3.54
CA TRP A 100 16.45 -9.87 3.70
C TRP A 100 15.74 -8.61 3.20
N ALA A 101 16.34 -7.42 3.40
CA ALA A 101 15.80 -6.18 2.85
C ALA A 101 15.77 -6.19 1.31
N TRP A 102 16.82 -6.73 0.67
CA TRP A 102 16.83 -6.91 -0.78
C TRP A 102 15.81 -7.97 -1.24
N GLU A 103 15.76 -9.14 -0.57
CA GLU A 103 14.81 -10.21 -0.91
C GLU A 103 13.36 -9.72 -0.83
N ARG A 104 13.05 -8.87 0.16
CA ARG A 104 11.73 -8.24 0.29
C ARG A 104 11.39 -7.35 -0.90
N GLU A 105 12.32 -6.51 -1.34
CA GLU A 105 12.11 -5.65 -2.50
C GLU A 105 11.98 -6.47 -3.81
N ALA A 106 12.78 -7.51 -3.95
CA ALA A 106 12.66 -8.43 -5.08
C ALA A 106 11.29 -9.13 -5.09
N ALA A 107 10.78 -9.57 -3.93
CA ALA A 107 9.46 -10.17 -3.79
C ALA A 107 8.32 -9.17 -4.10
N ARG A 108 8.46 -7.90 -3.68
CA ARG A 108 7.51 -6.82 -4.01
C ARG A 108 7.40 -6.62 -5.53
N SER A 109 8.52 -6.57 -6.24
CA SER A 109 8.54 -6.44 -7.70
C SER A 109 8.00 -7.69 -8.40
N GLU A 110 8.36 -8.88 -7.93
CA GLU A 110 7.82 -10.14 -8.46
C GLU A 110 6.29 -10.22 -8.28
N TYR A 111 5.77 -9.80 -7.11
CA TYR A 111 4.33 -9.76 -6.85
C TYR A 111 3.60 -8.90 -7.88
N LEU A 112 4.05 -7.66 -8.09
CA LEU A 112 3.41 -6.74 -9.03
C LEU A 112 3.46 -7.28 -10.47
N SER A 113 4.60 -7.84 -10.87
CA SER A 113 4.78 -8.47 -12.18
C SER A 113 3.82 -9.65 -12.38
N MET A 114 3.70 -10.53 -11.37
CA MET A 114 2.76 -11.65 -11.41
C MET A 114 1.30 -11.18 -11.46
N TRP A 115 0.95 -10.17 -10.64
CA TRP A 115 -0.41 -9.63 -10.59
C TRP A 115 -0.84 -9.06 -11.94
N ALA A 116 0.05 -8.31 -12.60
CA ALA A 116 -0.18 -7.73 -13.91
C ALA A 116 -0.26 -8.82 -14.99
N LYS A 117 0.69 -9.77 -14.98
CA LYS A 117 0.74 -10.86 -15.95
C LYS A 117 -0.51 -11.73 -15.93
N ASP A 118 -0.98 -12.12 -14.74
CA ASP A 118 -2.19 -12.97 -14.60
C ASP A 118 -3.44 -12.28 -15.13
N ARG A 119 -3.43 -10.94 -15.24
CA ARG A 119 -4.52 -10.12 -15.78
C ARG A 119 -4.29 -9.69 -17.24
N ASN A 120 -3.23 -10.17 -17.88
CA ASN A 120 -2.81 -9.71 -19.21
C ASN A 120 -2.63 -8.18 -19.26
N LEU A 121 -2.06 -7.61 -18.21
CA LEU A 121 -1.70 -6.21 -18.07
C LEU A 121 -0.18 -6.03 -18.08
N LYS A 122 0.27 -4.82 -18.41
CA LYS A 122 1.66 -4.39 -18.32
C LYS A 122 1.73 -3.08 -17.53
N ILE A 123 2.70 -2.98 -16.61
CA ILE A 123 3.06 -1.71 -15.98
C ILE A 123 3.83 -0.87 -17.02
N ILE A 124 3.29 0.27 -17.40
CA ILE A 124 3.85 1.14 -18.45
C ILE A 124 4.54 2.38 -17.88
N GLU A 125 4.18 2.80 -16.68
CA GLU A 125 4.82 3.91 -16.00
C GLU A 125 4.83 3.70 -14.49
N THR A 126 5.92 4.12 -13.85
CA THR A 126 6.00 4.22 -12.39
C THR A 126 6.74 5.49 -12.00
N LYS A 127 6.22 6.22 -11.02
CA LYS A 127 6.81 7.45 -10.48
C LYS A 127 6.83 7.39 -8.96
N ALA A 128 7.86 7.97 -8.36
CA ALA A 128 7.95 8.09 -6.91
C ALA A 128 8.47 9.46 -6.48
N ARG A 129 7.78 10.07 -5.53
CA ARG A 129 8.27 11.22 -4.75
C ARG A 129 8.65 10.71 -3.37
N ILE A 130 9.92 10.87 -3.00
CA ILE A 130 10.45 10.44 -1.70
C ILE A 130 10.69 11.68 -0.83
N GLU A 131 10.11 11.70 0.35
CA GLU A 131 10.25 12.77 1.34
C GLU A 131 11.07 12.23 2.53
N VAL A 132 12.04 13.01 3.01
CA VAL A 132 12.86 12.65 4.18
C VAL A 132 12.22 13.27 5.41
N ASP A 133 11.74 12.44 6.32
CA ASP A 133 11.00 12.86 7.51
C ASP A 133 11.94 13.05 8.71
N GLY A 134 13.00 12.24 8.80
CA GLY A 134 13.89 12.26 9.96
C GLY A 134 15.19 11.51 9.74
N ILE A 135 16.20 11.88 10.52
CA ILE A 135 17.52 11.25 10.50
C ILE A 135 18.01 11.12 11.93
N SER A 136 18.58 9.96 12.27
CA SER A 136 19.21 9.77 13.55
C SER A 136 20.46 8.90 13.46
N PRO A 137 21.46 9.10 14.34
CA PRO A 137 22.66 8.27 14.35
C PRO A 137 22.32 6.83 14.75
N GLY A 138 22.90 5.88 14.04
CA GLY A 138 22.85 4.45 14.35
C GLY A 138 24.11 3.97 15.08
N SER A 139 24.33 2.66 15.04
CA SER A 139 25.49 2.02 15.68
C SER A 139 26.63 1.81 14.69
N ALA A 140 27.88 1.89 15.15
CA ALA A 140 29.07 1.65 14.32
C ALA A 140 29.10 2.49 13.02
N GLY A 141 28.64 3.74 13.10
CA GLY A 141 28.61 4.66 11.95
C GLY A 141 27.44 4.45 10.98
N SER A 142 26.46 3.59 11.31
CA SER A 142 25.20 3.55 10.57
C SER A 142 24.34 4.79 10.85
N VAL A 143 23.36 5.03 9.98
CA VAL A 143 22.41 6.14 10.07
C VAL A 143 21.01 5.58 9.84
N TRP A 144 20.07 6.00 10.68
CA TRP A 144 18.65 5.74 10.48
C TRP A 144 18.03 6.88 9.70
N VAL A 145 17.24 6.56 8.68
CA VAL A 145 16.52 7.53 7.85
C VAL A 145 15.04 7.14 7.82
N GLU A 146 14.18 8.05 8.24
CA GLU A 146 12.73 7.94 8.16
C GLU A 146 12.26 8.65 6.88
N LEU A 147 11.52 7.94 6.03
CA LEU A 147 11.11 8.44 4.72
C LEU A 147 9.63 8.16 4.45
N THR A 148 8.99 9.05 3.71
CA THR A 148 7.68 8.83 3.13
C THR A 148 7.82 8.65 1.61
N GLU A 149 7.41 7.49 1.11
CA GLU A 149 7.31 7.14 -0.31
C GLU A 149 5.90 7.45 -0.81
N HIS A 150 5.77 8.35 -1.78
CA HIS A 150 4.54 8.55 -2.54
C HIS A 150 4.72 7.99 -3.95
N ALA A 151 3.97 6.95 -4.26
CA ALA A 151 4.11 6.17 -5.47
C ALA A 151 2.91 6.35 -6.40
N GLN A 152 3.18 6.42 -7.69
CA GLN A 152 2.18 6.36 -8.76
C GLN A 152 2.59 5.27 -9.75
N TYR A 153 1.61 4.52 -10.21
CA TYR A 153 1.76 3.43 -11.15
C TYR A 153 0.71 3.57 -12.24
N THR A 154 1.08 3.19 -13.47
CA THR A 154 0.15 3.15 -14.60
C THR A 154 0.27 1.80 -15.28
N TYR A 155 -0.86 1.13 -15.50
CA TYR A 155 -0.92 -0.08 -16.32
C TYR A 155 -1.83 0.08 -17.52
N ALA A 156 -1.62 -0.79 -18.52
CA ALA A 156 -2.47 -0.95 -19.69
C ALA A 156 -2.59 -2.44 -20.05
N PRO A 157 -3.62 -2.84 -20.81
CA PRO A 157 -3.70 -4.17 -21.41
C PRO A 157 -2.48 -4.48 -22.28
N VAL A 158 -1.99 -5.72 -22.21
CA VAL A 158 -0.91 -6.20 -23.09
C VAL A 158 -1.35 -6.23 -24.56
N SER A 159 -2.65 -6.24 -24.85
CA SER A 159 -3.20 -6.15 -26.21
C SER A 159 -4.51 -5.37 -26.11
N GLY A 160 -4.66 -4.31 -26.90
CA GLY A 160 -5.91 -3.56 -26.95
C GLY A 160 -7.05 -4.39 -27.55
N PRO A 161 -8.31 -4.09 -27.24
CA PRO A 161 -9.43 -4.60 -28.03
C PRO A 161 -9.27 -4.11 -29.48
N GLU A 162 -9.37 -5.03 -30.43
CA GLU A 162 -9.40 -4.76 -31.88
C GLU A 162 -8.24 -3.90 -32.45
N GLY A 163 -6.98 -4.27 -32.17
CA GLY A 163 -5.84 -3.72 -32.91
C GLY A 163 -5.48 -2.25 -32.60
N GLY A 164 -6.02 -1.68 -31.52
CA GLY A 164 -5.57 -0.42 -30.96
C GLY A 164 -4.12 -0.49 -30.45
N GLU A 165 -3.41 0.64 -30.50
CA GLU A 165 -2.04 0.75 -30.02
C GLU A 165 -1.94 0.42 -28.52
N HIS A 166 -0.83 -0.19 -28.10
CA HIS A 166 -0.60 -0.76 -26.76
C HIS A 166 -0.61 0.27 -25.59
N GLU A 167 -0.88 1.55 -25.88
CA GLU A 167 -0.77 2.67 -24.95
C GLU A 167 -1.82 3.76 -25.23
N ASP A 168 -2.95 3.41 -25.87
CA ASP A 168 -4.08 4.35 -25.98
C ASP A 168 -4.47 4.84 -24.58
N PRO A 169 -4.38 6.16 -24.29
CA PRO A 169 -4.71 6.72 -22.98
C PRO A 169 -6.09 6.29 -22.47
N ALA A 170 -7.03 6.00 -23.36
CA ALA A 170 -8.37 5.52 -23.01
C ALA A 170 -8.39 4.16 -22.28
N TRP A 171 -7.33 3.35 -22.45
CA TRP A 171 -7.19 2.02 -21.83
C TRP A 171 -6.13 1.97 -20.73
N THR A 172 -5.58 3.11 -20.34
CA THR A 172 -4.62 3.20 -19.24
C THR A 172 -5.32 3.45 -17.91
N HIS A 173 -4.79 2.87 -16.83
CA HIS A 173 -5.26 3.15 -15.48
C HIS A 173 -4.11 3.59 -14.59
N THR A 174 -4.26 4.76 -13.97
CA THR A 174 -3.28 5.31 -13.03
C THR A 174 -3.80 5.18 -11.60
N PHE A 175 -2.94 4.67 -10.72
CA PHE A 175 -3.25 4.50 -9.30
C PHE A 175 -2.04 4.85 -8.44
N GLY A 176 -2.25 5.05 -7.14
CA GLY A 176 -1.16 5.48 -6.27
C GLY A 176 -1.22 4.92 -4.86
N SER A 177 -0.07 4.99 -4.19
CA SER A 177 0.07 4.60 -2.80
C SER A 177 0.98 5.51 -2.00
N ARG A 178 0.90 5.38 -0.68
CA ARG A 178 1.86 5.95 0.25
C ARG A 178 2.39 4.89 1.22
N ALA A 179 3.71 4.82 1.36
CA ALA A 179 4.40 3.95 2.32
C ALA A 179 5.33 4.78 3.20
N VAL A 180 5.51 4.36 4.46
CA VAL A 180 6.47 4.96 5.39
C VAL A 180 7.59 3.96 5.63
N HIS A 181 8.83 4.40 5.46
CA HIS A 181 10.04 3.61 5.58
C HIS A 181 10.89 4.07 6.76
N VAL A 182 11.53 3.10 7.41
CA VAL A 182 12.61 3.32 8.37
C VAL A 182 13.81 2.50 7.92
N LEU A 183 14.78 3.17 7.31
CA LEU A 183 16.00 2.57 6.75
C LEU A 183 17.15 2.63 7.74
N GLU A 184 17.92 1.54 7.86
CA GLU A 184 19.28 1.61 8.40
C GLU A 184 20.27 1.62 7.24
N LEU A 185 20.98 2.73 7.05
CA LEU A 185 22.09 2.82 6.10
C LEU A 185 23.42 2.60 6.79
N LYS A 186 24.30 1.83 6.17
CA LYS A 186 25.65 1.55 6.67
C LYS A 186 26.69 1.91 5.60
N PRO A 187 27.81 2.56 5.99
CA PRO A 187 28.89 2.82 5.05
C PRO A 187 29.65 1.52 4.78
N CYS A 188 29.75 1.14 3.51
CA CYS A 188 30.45 -0.04 3.02
C CYS A 188 31.31 0.36 1.81
N GLY A 189 32.63 0.28 1.93
CA GLY A 189 33.53 0.52 0.79
C GLY A 189 33.46 1.92 0.19
N GLY A 190 33.12 2.94 0.98
CA GLY A 190 32.97 4.32 0.50
C GLY A 190 31.61 4.63 -0.12
N GLU A 191 30.61 3.75 0.05
CA GLU A 191 29.22 3.98 -0.37
C GLU A 191 28.26 3.65 0.78
N TRP A 192 27.08 4.28 0.79
CA TRP A 192 25.99 3.84 1.66
C TRP A 192 25.36 2.56 1.10
N LYS A 193 24.91 1.67 1.98
CA LYS A 193 24.11 0.49 1.65
C LYS A 193 22.98 0.33 2.64
N ILE A 194 21.83 -0.14 2.16
CA ILE A 194 20.69 -0.51 2.99
C ILE A 194 21.04 -1.79 3.77
N ARG A 195 21.08 -1.68 5.08
CA ARG A 195 21.27 -2.79 6.01
C ARG A 195 19.94 -3.30 6.55
N ARG A 196 18.93 -2.43 6.68
CA ARG A 196 17.56 -2.73 7.09
C ARG A 196 16.59 -1.78 6.41
N ASP A 197 15.38 -2.27 6.15
CA ASP A 197 14.26 -1.47 5.65
C ASP A 197 12.96 -2.00 6.25
N TRP A 198 12.34 -1.18 7.09
CA TRP A 198 11.03 -1.46 7.65
C TRP A 198 10.00 -0.50 7.07
N TYR A 199 8.99 -1.08 6.43
CA TYR A 199 7.88 -0.37 5.85
C TYR A 199 6.63 -1.24 5.84
N SER A 200 5.47 -0.62 5.68
CA SER A 200 4.22 -1.26 5.28
C SER A 200 3.86 -0.70 3.91
N ASP A 201 3.50 -1.58 2.97
CA ASP A 201 3.28 -1.23 1.57
C ASP A 201 2.09 -2.01 1.03
N PRO A 202 1.19 -1.36 0.28
CA PRO A 202 0.00 -2.04 -0.23
C PRO A 202 0.32 -3.09 -1.29
N ILE A 203 1.53 -3.11 -1.85
CA ILE A 203 1.98 -4.16 -2.79
C ILE A 203 2.57 -5.32 -1.99
N GLY A 204 1.70 -6.26 -1.63
CA GLY A 204 2.06 -7.55 -1.05
C GLY A 204 2.20 -7.55 0.46
N GLU A 205 1.26 -6.97 1.21
CA GLU A 205 1.24 -6.96 2.69
C GLU A 205 1.42 -8.34 3.33
N GLU A 206 1.01 -9.41 2.65
CA GLU A 206 1.37 -10.79 2.98
C GLU A 206 2.52 -11.26 2.08
N TYR A 207 3.72 -10.76 2.37
CA TYR A 207 4.99 -10.83 1.60
C TYR A 207 5.50 -12.24 1.20
N SER A 208 4.71 -13.27 1.47
CA SER A 208 5.06 -14.68 1.30
C SER A 208 4.13 -15.43 0.37
N LEU A 209 3.06 -14.78 -0.13
CA LEU A 209 2.06 -15.43 -0.95
C LEU A 209 1.92 -14.74 -2.31
N PRO A 210 1.75 -15.50 -3.40
CA PRO A 210 1.51 -14.93 -4.73
C PRO A 210 0.18 -14.15 -4.74
N PRO A 211 0.00 -13.21 -5.69
CA PRO A 211 -1.28 -12.52 -5.86
C PRO A 211 -2.43 -13.51 -6.08
N CYS A 212 -3.65 -13.03 -5.85
CA CYS A 212 -4.87 -13.76 -6.22
C CYS A 212 -4.81 -14.21 -7.68
N LYS A 213 -5.04 -15.50 -7.92
CA LYS A 213 -4.99 -16.06 -9.28
C LYS A 213 -6.21 -15.62 -10.08
N PHE A 214 -5.95 -14.95 -11.18
CA PHE A 214 -6.99 -14.56 -12.12
C PHE A 214 -7.22 -15.68 -13.15
N LEU A 215 -8.12 -16.62 -12.82
CA LEU A 215 -8.39 -17.83 -13.64
C LEU A 215 -9.57 -17.68 -14.62
N VAL A 216 -10.03 -16.46 -14.91
CA VAL A 216 -11.17 -16.30 -15.84
C VAL A 216 -10.73 -16.71 -17.25
N GLY A 217 -11.28 -17.83 -17.73
CA GLY A 217 -11.07 -18.29 -19.11
C GLY A 217 -11.56 -17.22 -20.09
N ARG A 218 -10.71 -16.83 -21.04
CA ARG A 218 -11.07 -15.91 -22.13
C ARG A 218 -12.24 -16.42 -22.98
N ASP A 219 -12.53 -17.72 -22.93
CA ASP A 219 -13.47 -18.37 -23.85
C ASP A 219 -14.95 -18.04 -23.57
N ASP A 220 -15.26 -17.42 -22.42
CA ASP A 220 -16.65 -17.14 -22.01
C ASP A 220 -16.97 -15.63 -21.94
N ALA A 221 -16.04 -14.73 -22.30
CA ALA A 221 -16.26 -13.28 -22.27
C ALA A 221 -17.31 -12.85 -23.30
N PRO A 222 -18.44 -12.23 -22.88
CA PRO A 222 -19.28 -11.48 -23.82
C PRO A 222 -18.43 -10.40 -24.51
N GLU A 223 -18.62 -10.20 -25.82
CA GLU A 223 -17.90 -9.17 -26.62
C GLU A 223 -18.06 -7.74 -26.05
N ASP A 224 -19.11 -7.54 -25.25
CA ASP A 224 -19.50 -6.33 -24.54
C ASP A 224 -18.64 -5.98 -23.31
N LEU A 225 -17.54 -6.71 -23.06
CA LEU A 225 -16.54 -6.39 -22.03
C LEU A 225 -15.84 -5.03 -22.25
N TYR A 226 -15.95 -4.46 -23.45
CA TYR A 226 -15.23 -3.24 -23.87
C TYR A 226 -16.13 -2.01 -24.05
N SER A 227 -17.40 -2.07 -23.65
CA SER A 227 -18.36 -0.98 -23.82
C SER A 227 -18.99 -0.57 -22.49
N ASP A 228 -18.26 0.21 -21.70
CA ASP A 228 -18.69 1.48 -21.09
C ASP A 228 -17.63 1.91 -20.03
N PRO A 229 -16.70 2.83 -20.35
CA PRO A 229 -15.74 3.32 -19.38
C PRO A 229 -16.47 4.16 -18.32
N ALA A 230 -16.59 3.59 -17.12
CA ALA A 230 -16.77 4.29 -15.85
C ALA A 230 -17.51 5.64 -15.94
N GLN A 231 -18.79 5.62 -16.28
CA GLN A 231 -19.68 6.70 -15.89
C GLN A 231 -20.36 6.26 -14.59
N VAL A 232 -20.21 7.05 -13.52
CA VAL A 232 -21.27 7.14 -12.52
C VAL A 232 -22.54 7.32 -13.33
N ARG A 233 -23.50 6.40 -13.24
CA ARG A 233 -24.76 6.58 -13.96
C ARG A 233 -25.32 7.93 -13.47
N ASP A 234 -25.40 8.90 -14.38
CA ASP A 234 -25.98 10.24 -14.15
C ASP A 234 -27.44 10.20 -13.64
N ASP A 235 -28.03 9.02 -13.52
CA ASP A 235 -29.40 8.79 -13.05
C ASP A 235 -29.58 8.89 -11.52
N ASP A 236 -28.53 9.15 -10.75
CA ASP A 236 -28.64 9.45 -9.32
C ASP A 236 -28.87 10.94 -9.05
N SER A 237 -29.77 11.56 -9.82
CA SER A 237 -30.42 12.79 -9.37
C SER A 237 -31.12 12.49 -8.03
N PRO A 238 -30.94 13.32 -6.99
CA PRO A 238 -31.51 13.03 -5.68
C PRO A 238 -33.04 13.02 -5.76
N ALA A 239 -33.63 11.82 -5.69
CA ALA A 239 -35.04 11.68 -5.39
C ALA A 239 -35.25 12.23 -3.97
N GLU A 240 -36.27 13.09 -3.79
CA GLU A 240 -36.59 13.69 -2.49
C GLU A 240 -36.86 12.60 -1.43
N GLY A 241 -35.83 12.28 -0.63
CA GLY A 241 -35.88 11.19 0.35
C GLY A 241 -34.53 10.59 0.72
N GLY A 242 -33.60 11.38 1.28
CA GLY A 242 -32.52 10.90 2.15
C GLY A 242 -31.59 9.77 1.65
N ARG A 243 -31.28 9.73 0.34
CA ARG A 243 -30.39 8.72 -0.27
C ARG A 243 -28.91 8.98 0.04
N TYR A 244 -28.12 7.92 0.22
CA TYR A 244 -26.65 7.99 0.27
C TYR A 244 -26.05 8.68 -0.96
N ASP A 245 -25.32 9.78 -0.75
CA ASP A 245 -24.65 10.56 -1.80
C ASP A 245 -23.28 9.93 -2.13
N ARG A 246 -23.29 9.07 -3.15
CA ARG A 246 -22.10 8.36 -3.63
C ARG A 246 -21.05 9.31 -4.23
N GLN A 247 -21.48 10.43 -4.82
CA GLN A 247 -20.58 11.39 -5.42
C GLN A 247 -19.83 12.16 -4.32
N ALA A 248 -20.52 12.61 -3.26
CA ALA A 248 -19.88 13.22 -2.10
C ALA A 248 -18.92 12.24 -1.39
N ALA A 249 -19.31 10.97 -1.27
CA ALA A 249 -18.43 9.92 -0.73
C ALA A 249 -17.16 9.75 -1.58
N LEU A 250 -17.29 9.68 -2.90
CA LEU A 250 -16.18 9.58 -3.83
C LEU A 250 -15.24 10.79 -3.74
N GLU A 251 -15.78 12.00 -3.81
CA GLU A 251 -15.00 13.24 -3.73
C GLU A 251 -14.21 13.32 -2.43
N TYR A 252 -14.84 12.93 -1.31
CA TYR A 252 -14.17 12.86 -0.03
C TYR A 252 -13.04 11.83 -0.04
N ALA A 253 -13.31 10.62 -0.53
CA ALA A 253 -12.33 9.55 -0.57
C ALA A 253 -11.10 9.95 -1.39
N VAL A 254 -11.29 10.54 -2.58
CA VAL A 254 -10.18 11.01 -3.43
C VAL A 254 -9.38 12.10 -2.71
N LYS A 255 -10.07 13.13 -2.19
CA LYS A 255 -9.46 14.30 -1.56
C LYS A 255 -8.58 13.93 -0.37
N TYR A 256 -9.01 12.98 0.46
CA TYR A 256 -8.37 12.69 1.74
C TYR A 256 -7.62 11.36 1.80
N ALA A 257 -7.47 10.62 0.70
CA ALA A 257 -6.80 9.31 0.67
C ALA A 257 -5.33 9.30 1.13
N GLY A 258 -4.66 10.45 1.26
CA GLY A 258 -3.25 10.51 1.69
C GLY A 258 -2.24 10.20 0.57
N VAL A 259 -2.64 10.29 -0.70
CA VAL A 259 -1.81 9.96 -1.87
C VAL A 259 -1.59 11.22 -2.75
N PRO A 260 -0.79 12.20 -2.31
CA PRO A 260 -0.61 13.51 -2.96
C PRO A 260 0.19 13.49 -4.27
N VAL A 261 0.34 12.33 -4.90
CA VAL A 261 0.90 12.16 -6.25
C VAL A 261 -0.19 11.96 -7.30
N ILE A 262 -1.43 11.69 -6.88
CA ILE A 262 -2.60 11.65 -7.77
C ILE A 262 -3.31 12.99 -7.73
N GLU A 263 -3.70 13.51 -8.90
CA GLU A 263 -4.43 14.77 -9.02
C GLU A 263 -5.74 14.73 -8.23
N GLY A 264 -6.08 15.83 -7.56
CA GLY A 264 -7.25 15.93 -6.69
C GLY A 264 -7.09 15.28 -5.31
N SER A 265 -6.07 14.45 -5.10
CA SER A 265 -5.77 13.84 -3.80
C SER A 265 -4.82 14.68 -2.96
N GLY A 266 -5.02 14.64 -1.64
CA GLY A 266 -4.27 15.42 -0.67
C GLY A 266 -3.77 14.59 0.51
N LYS A 267 -3.57 15.30 1.63
CA LYS A 267 -3.25 14.70 2.93
C LYS A 267 -4.52 14.21 3.62
N TYR A 268 -4.38 13.53 4.75
CA TYR A 268 -5.51 13.16 5.59
C TYR A 268 -6.31 14.38 6.07
N ASN A 269 -7.59 14.16 6.41
CA ASN A 269 -8.43 15.23 6.93
C ASN A 269 -7.98 15.65 8.35
N PRO A 270 -7.59 16.92 8.56
CA PRO A 270 -7.11 17.40 9.86
C PRO A 270 -8.17 17.41 10.97
N ASP A 271 -9.46 17.32 10.63
CA ASP A 271 -10.56 17.27 11.61
C ASP A 271 -10.63 15.90 12.32
N TYR A 272 -9.97 14.89 11.76
CA TYR A 272 -9.96 13.53 12.28
C TYR A 272 -8.58 13.14 12.80
N LYS A 273 -8.56 12.47 13.95
CA LYS A 273 -7.37 11.84 14.50
C LYS A 273 -6.91 10.72 13.58
N VAL A 274 -5.61 10.61 13.40
CA VAL A 274 -4.96 9.59 12.57
C VAL A 274 -4.56 8.40 13.46
N TYR A 275 -5.04 7.21 13.12
CA TYR A 275 -4.81 5.99 13.91
C TYR A 275 -3.77 5.04 13.29
N THR A 276 -3.10 5.42 12.20
CA THR A 276 -2.15 4.59 11.45
C THR A 276 -1.08 3.93 12.33
N PHE A 277 -0.61 4.62 13.37
CA PHE A 277 0.45 4.14 14.25
C PHE A 277 -0.03 3.48 15.56
N VAL A 278 -1.34 3.32 15.76
CA VAL A 278 -1.94 2.76 16.98
C VAL A 278 -2.90 1.60 16.73
N GLY A 279 -2.91 1.04 15.51
CA GLY A 279 -3.73 -0.12 15.16
C GLY A 279 -4.32 -0.11 13.75
N GLY A 280 -4.17 1.01 13.02
CA GLY A 280 -4.70 1.18 11.66
C GLY A 280 -5.78 2.25 11.59
N ASP A 281 -5.84 2.94 10.46
CA ASP A 281 -6.75 4.07 10.18
C ASP A 281 -7.80 3.74 9.10
N CYS A 282 -7.80 2.51 8.59
CA CYS A 282 -8.65 2.10 7.46
C CYS A 282 -10.15 2.27 7.72
N ALA A 283 -10.63 1.83 8.89
CA ALA A 283 -12.03 1.97 9.27
C ALA A 283 -12.42 3.40 9.65
N ASN A 284 -11.48 4.16 10.24
CA ASN A 284 -11.67 5.58 10.52
C ASN A 284 -11.87 6.37 9.22
N PHE A 285 -11.04 6.12 8.20
CA PHE A 285 -11.20 6.70 6.87
C PHE A 285 -12.50 6.26 6.18
N ALA A 286 -12.83 4.97 6.21
CA ALA A 286 -14.09 4.47 5.65
C ALA A 286 -15.30 5.15 6.32
N SER A 287 -15.30 5.29 7.65
CA SER A 287 -16.35 6.00 8.38
C SER A 287 -16.48 7.47 7.97
N GLN A 288 -15.35 8.16 7.79
CA GLN A 288 -15.35 9.54 7.28
C GLN A 288 -15.99 9.64 5.89
N VAL A 289 -15.66 8.73 4.97
CA VAL A 289 -16.24 8.69 3.63
C VAL A 289 -17.74 8.40 3.67
N LEU A 290 -18.18 7.44 4.50
CA LEU A 290 -19.59 7.15 4.70
C LEU A 290 -20.35 8.36 5.24
N GLN A 291 -19.78 9.06 6.22
CA GLN A 291 -20.38 10.28 6.76
C GLN A 291 -20.48 11.38 5.70
N ALA A 292 -19.45 11.57 4.88
CA ALA A 292 -19.45 12.54 3.79
C ALA A 292 -20.53 12.25 2.75
N GLY A 293 -20.80 10.96 2.48
CA GLY A 293 -21.94 10.53 1.67
C GLY A 293 -23.31 10.62 2.37
N GLY A 294 -23.38 11.18 3.58
CA GLY A 294 -24.64 11.49 4.26
C GLY A 294 -25.15 10.42 5.24
N LEU A 295 -24.38 9.37 5.55
CA LEU A 295 -24.74 8.46 6.65
C LEU A 295 -24.72 9.24 7.97
N LYS A 296 -25.87 9.27 8.64
CA LYS A 296 -26.01 9.93 9.95
C LYS A 296 -25.38 9.10 11.05
N GLU A 297 -24.62 9.74 11.93
CA GLU A 297 -24.15 9.16 13.18
C GLU A 297 -25.31 8.57 14.01
N GLY A 298 -25.06 7.51 14.76
CA GLY A 298 -26.08 6.82 15.55
C GLY A 298 -25.74 5.36 15.84
N TYR A 299 -26.56 4.71 16.69
CA TYR A 299 -26.39 3.31 17.10
C TYR A 299 -24.97 2.97 17.61
N GLY A 300 -24.34 3.93 18.28
CA GLY A 300 -22.97 3.81 18.79
C GLY A 300 -21.86 4.14 17.79
N TRP A 301 -22.16 4.31 16.50
CA TRP A 301 -21.22 4.81 15.49
C TRP A 301 -21.24 6.34 15.46
N HIS A 302 -20.17 6.94 15.98
CA HIS A 302 -20.02 8.39 16.13
C HIS A 302 -18.55 8.81 16.20
N TYR A 303 -18.32 10.10 15.93
CA TYR A 303 -17.03 10.76 16.07
C TYR A 303 -17.19 12.06 16.87
N THR A 304 -16.32 12.28 17.86
CA THR A 304 -16.31 13.53 18.64
C THR A 304 -14.92 14.17 18.61
N SER A 305 -14.14 13.99 19.67
CA SER A 305 -12.68 14.21 19.66
C SER A 305 -11.91 12.94 19.28
N GLU A 306 -12.59 11.80 19.33
CA GLU A 306 -12.13 10.50 18.91
C GLU A 306 -13.30 9.71 18.33
N GLY A 307 -12.99 8.67 17.56
CA GLY A 307 -13.99 7.79 16.97
C GLY A 307 -14.34 6.66 17.94
N SER A 308 -15.63 6.35 18.01
CA SER A 308 -16.13 5.15 18.70
C SER A 308 -15.50 3.84 18.16
N ALA A 309 -15.62 2.73 18.90
CA ALA A 309 -15.15 1.43 18.43
C ALA A 309 -15.75 1.05 17.06
N LEU A 310 -17.05 1.28 16.88
CA LEU A 310 -17.75 1.05 15.60
C LEU A 310 -17.23 1.95 14.46
N TRP A 311 -16.64 3.10 14.79
CA TRP A 311 -16.07 4.04 13.83
C TRP A 311 -14.65 3.65 13.41
N VAL A 312 -13.80 3.27 14.36
CA VAL A 312 -12.35 3.10 14.13
C VAL A 312 -11.89 1.65 13.94
N ARG A 313 -12.75 0.65 14.17
CA ARG A 313 -12.39 -0.78 14.04
C ARG A 313 -13.10 -1.41 12.84
N GLY A 314 -12.36 -2.04 11.94
CA GLY A 314 -12.87 -2.54 10.66
C GLY A 314 -14.00 -3.56 10.79
N GLU A 315 -13.80 -4.60 11.61
CA GLU A 315 -14.83 -5.61 11.86
C GLU A 315 -16.09 -5.01 12.50
N ASP A 316 -15.91 -4.17 13.52
CA ASP A 316 -17.02 -3.51 14.22
C ASP A 316 -17.83 -2.59 13.29
N LEU A 317 -17.15 -1.86 12.39
CA LEU A 317 -17.79 -1.01 11.37
C LEU A 317 -18.66 -1.84 10.42
N ILE A 318 -18.10 -2.92 9.85
CA ILE A 318 -18.83 -3.76 8.90
C ILE A 318 -20.07 -4.38 9.56
N TRP A 319 -19.92 -4.91 10.78
CA TRP A 319 -21.06 -5.48 11.51
C TRP A 319 -22.08 -4.42 11.92
N HIS A 320 -21.66 -3.21 12.29
CA HIS A 320 -22.57 -2.09 12.55
C HIS A 320 -23.43 -1.78 11.32
N LEU A 321 -22.82 -1.64 10.14
CA LEU A 321 -23.53 -1.32 8.91
C LEU A 321 -24.56 -2.39 8.53
N ILE A 322 -24.17 -3.67 8.62
CA ILE A 322 -25.05 -4.81 8.33
C ILE A 322 -26.18 -4.89 9.36
N SER A 323 -25.87 -4.87 10.66
CA SER A 323 -26.85 -5.09 11.72
C SER A 323 -27.87 -3.96 11.87
N THR A 324 -27.52 -2.75 11.44
CA THR A 324 -28.43 -1.58 11.43
C THR A 324 -29.21 -1.44 10.12
N GLY A 325 -29.03 -2.35 9.15
CA GLY A 325 -29.69 -2.31 7.84
C GLY A 325 -29.20 -1.18 6.93
N ARG A 326 -28.03 -0.60 7.21
CA ARG A 326 -27.41 0.46 6.41
C ARG A 326 -26.58 -0.09 5.25
N ALA A 327 -26.28 -1.39 5.29
CA ALA A 327 -25.59 -2.10 4.22
C ALA A 327 -26.01 -3.56 4.14
N GLU A 328 -25.79 -4.15 2.97
CA GLU A 328 -25.97 -5.57 2.70
C GLU A 328 -24.62 -6.21 2.36
N LYS A 329 -24.38 -7.42 2.87
CA LYS A 329 -23.25 -8.24 2.45
C LYS A 329 -23.66 -9.09 1.25
N ILE A 330 -23.30 -8.65 0.05
CA ILE A 330 -23.66 -9.31 -1.20
C ILE A 330 -22.78 -10.53 -1.52
N TYR A 331 -21.59 -10.63 -0.89
CA TYR A 331 -20.69 -11.77 -1.03
C TYR A 331 -19.72 -11.88 0.14
N SER A 332 -19.32 -13.11 0.45
CA SER A 332 -18.22 -13.43 1.37
C SER A 332 -17.52 -14.71 0.91
N GLY A 333 -16.22 -14.64 0.62
CA GLY A 333 -15.47 -15.81 0.15
C GLY A 333 -14.17 -15.44 -0.55
N THR A 334 -13.63 -16.37 -1.34
CA THR A 334 -12.34 -16.19 -2.04
C THR A 334 -12.43 -15.21 -3.21
N PHE A 335 -11.29 -14.77 -3.71
CA PHE A 335 -11.18 -13.96 -4.93
C PHE A 335 -11.92 -14.61 -6.12
N SER A 336 -11.66 -15.89 -6.37
CA SER A 336 -12.26 -16.62 -7.50
C SER A 336 -13.78 -16.61 -7.47
N GLY A 337 -14.40 -16.70 -6.28
CA GLY A 337 -15.85 -16.60 -6.16
C GLY A 337 -16.38 -15.17 -6.33
N ALA A 338 -15.63 -14.15 -5.88
CA ALA A 338 -16.03 -12.74 -6.01
C ALA A 338 -16.09 -12.30 -7.48
N VAL A 339 -15.18 -12.81 -8.32
CA VAL A 339 -15.14 -12.56 -9.77
C VAL A 339 -15.92 -13.58 -10.59
N LYS A 340 -16.49 -14.61 -9.95
CA LYS A 340 -17.21 -15.68 -10.65
C LYS A 340 -18.51 -15.14 -11.25
N ARG A 341 -18.70 -15.39 -12.54
CA ARG A 341 -19.95 -15.09 -13.23
C ARG A 341 -21.05 -16.04 -12.79
N THR A 342 -22.20 -15.47 -12.49
CA THR A 342 -23.44 -16.18 -12.13
C THR A 342 -24.62 -15.50 -12.82
N PRO A 343 -25.80 -16.13 -12.90
CA PRO A 343 -26.99 -15.47 -13.43
C PRO A 343 -27.35 -14.17 -12.68
N GLU A 344 -27.07 -14.11 -11.38
CA GLU A 344 -27.28 -12.92 -10.54
C GLU A 344 -26.20 -11.84 -10.76
N TYR A 345 -24.95 -12.28 -10.89
CA TYR A 345 -23.80 -11.42 -11.13
C TYR A 345 -23.07 -11.81 -12.41
N PRO A 346 -23.54 -11.36 -13.59
CA PRO A 346 -22.97 -11.75 -14.89
C PRO A 346 -21.51 -11.32 -15.07
N TYR A 347 -21.07 -10.31 -14.30
CA TYR A 347 -19.69 -9.81 -14.32
C TYR A 347 -18.94 -10.09 -13.00
N GLY A 348 -19.47 -10.97 -12.14
CA GLY A 348 -18.97 -11.21 -10.79
C GLY A 348 -19.55 -10.25 -9.76
N ALA A 349 -19.72 -10.70 -8.52
CA ALA A 349 -20.34 -9.93 -7.45
C ALA A 349 -19.59 -8.62 -7.17
N VAL A 350 -18.26 -8.64 -7.25
CA VAL A 350 -17.42 -7.45 -7.04
C VAL A 350 -17.72 -6.33 -8.02
N SER A 351 -18.03 -6.67 -9.28
CA SER A 351 -18.35 -5.68 -10.32
C SER A 351 -19.66 -4.94 -10.07
N SER A 352 -20.49 -5.39 -9.13
CA SER A 352 -21.74 -4.69 -8.74
C SER A 352 -21.54 -3.61 -7.67
N LEU A 353 -20.32 -3.48 -7.13
CA LEU A 353 -19.98 -2.43 -6.18
C LEU A 353 -19.84 -1.06 -6.87
N GLU A 354 -20.21 -0.02 -6.13
CA GLU A 354 -20.26 1.38 -6.57
C GLU A 354 -19.45 2.27 -5.63
N PRO A 355 -19.06 3.49 -6.05
CA PRO A 355 -18.36 4.41 -5.17
C PRO A 355 -19.05 4.60 -3.81
N GLY A 356 -18.28 4.49 -2.72
CA GLY A 356 -18.78 4.52 -1.35
C GLY A 356 -19.17 3.16 -0.75
N ASP A 357 -19.29 2.10 -1.56
CA ASP A 357 -19.39 0.73 -1.06
C ASP A 357 -18.06 0.29 -0.41
N LEU A 358 -18.10 -0.74 0.45
CA LEU A 358 -16.92 -1.20 1.18
C LEU A 358 -16.49 -2.62 0.78
N ILE A 359 -15.19 -2.87 0.88
CA ILE A 359 -14.61 -4.22 0.83
C ILE A 359 -13.87 -4.47 2.14
N GLY A 360 -14.28 -5.51 2.86
CA GLY A 360 -13.55 -6.04 4.01
C GLY A 360 -12.61 -7.16 3.60
N TYR A 361 -11.39 -7.16 4.13
CA TYR A 361 -10.37 -8.17 3.87
C TYR A 361 -10.13 -8.96 5.15
N GLU A 362 -10.54 -10.23 5.15
CA GLU A 362 -10.43 -11.13 6.27
C GLU A 362 -9.21 -12.04 6.12
N THR A 363 -8.37 -12.03 7.15
CA THR A 363 -7.21 -12.91 7.30
C THR A 363 -7.29 -13.61 8.64
N LYS A 364 -7.05 -14.93 8.67
CA LYS A 364 -7.09 -15.76 9.89
C LYS A 364 -8.38 -15.61 10.72
N GLY A 365 -9.53 -15.40 10.08
CA GLY A 365 -10.83 -15.32 10.74
C GLY A 365 -11.21 -13.92 11.26
N GLN A 366 -10.43 -12.89 10.95
CA GLN A 366 -10.71 -11.51 11.36
C GLN A 366 -10.56 -10.55 10.18
N ILE A 367 -11.46 -9.56 10.06
CA ILE A 367 -11.33 -8.46 9.10
C ILE A 367 -10.15 -7.59 9.53
N SER A 368 -9.02 -7.74 8.83
CA SER A 368 -7.77 -7.02 9.09
C SER A 368 -7.70 -5.68 8.37
N HIS A 369 -8.47 -5.50 7.31
CA HIS A 369 -8.51 -4.25 6.54
C HIS A 369 -9.89 -3.95 5.98
N VAL A 370 -10.18 -2.68 5.75
CA VAL A 370 -11.39 -2.20 5.08
C VAL A 370 -10.98 -1.13 4.07
N ALA A 371 -11.54 -1.21 2.86
CA ALA A 371 -11.34 -0.20 1.83
C ALA A 371 -12.67 0.27 1.26
N VAL A 372 -12.69 1.51 0.76
CA VAL A 372 -13.83 2.11 0.11
C VAL A 372 -13.68 1.99 -1.40
N VAL A 373 -14.73 1.56 -2.10
CA VAL A 373 -14.76 1.56 -3.56
C VAL A 373 -14.79 3.00 -4.06
N VAL A 374 -13.94 3.33 -5.03
CA VAL A 374 -13.83 4.68 -5.62
C VAL A 374 -14.01 4.69 -7.13
N GLY A 375 -14.32 3.55 -7.73
CA GLY A 375 -14.64 3.47 -9.15
C GLY A 375 -14.14 2.18 -9.77
N LYS A 376 -13.88 2.23 -11.07
CA LYS A 376 -13.40 1.13 -11.88
C LYS A 376 -12.36 1.63 -12.87
N ASP A 377 -11.44 0.75 -13.26
CA ASP A 377 -10.56 0.99 -14.39
C ASP A 377 -11.34 0.94 -15.73
N PRO A 378 -10.72 1.28 -16.87
CA PRO A 378 -11.39 1.24 -18.17
C PRO A 378 -11.91 -0.15 -18.59
N SER A 379 -11.41 -1.24 -17.99
CA SER A 379 -11.88 -2.62 -18.22
C SER A 379 -12.97 -3.06 -17.22
N GLY A 380 -13.45 -2.15 -16.37
CA GLY A 380 -14.46 -2.42 -15.35
C GLY A 380 -13.91 -3.04 -14.06
N TYR A 381 -12.59 -3.13 -13.89
CA TYR A 381 -11.95 -3.67 -12.69
C TYR A 381 -12.10 -2.72 -11.50
N VAL A 382 -12.63 -3.19 -10.38
CA VAL A 382 -12.93 -2.35 -9.22
C VAL A 382 -11.65 -1.75 -8.61
N THR A 383 -11.74 -0.47 -8.27
CA THR A 383 -10.66 0.27 -7.61
C THR A 383 -11.11 0.82 -6.26
N ILE A 384 -10.15 0.92 -5.34
CA ILE A 384 -10.39 1.29 -3.94
C ILE A 384 -9.51 2.44 -3.46
N ALA A 385 -9.95 3.06 -2.38
CA ALA A 385 -9.15 3.91 -1.52
C ALA A 385 -9.17 3.39 -0.07
N SER A 386 -8.05 3.52 0.62
CA SER A 386 -7.95 3.14 2.04
C SER A 386 -6.74 3.81 2.69
N HIS A 387 -6.81 4.06 4.00
CA HIS A 387 -5.63 4.39 4.82
C HIS A 387 -4.98 3.14 5.42
N THR A 388 -3.76 3.27 5.95
CA THR A 388 -2.91 2.16 6.44
C THR A 388 -2.33 1.41 5.25
N SER A 389 -1.10 1.76 4.86
CA SER A 389 -0.56 1.50 3.52
C SER A 389 -1.42 2.22 2.48
N ASP A 390 -1.44 3.55 2.49
CA ASP A 390 -2.49 4.36 1.85
C ASP A 390 -2.62 4.04 0.36
N ARG A 391 -3.87 3.99 -0.13
CA ARG A 391 -4.24 3.51 -1.47
C ARG A 391 -5.22 4.49 -2.09
N LEU A 392 -5.07 4.79 -3.37
CA LEU A 392 -6.05 5.53 -4.16
C LEU A 392 -6.13 4.99 -5.60
N PHE A 393 -7.36 4.77 -6.08
CA PHE A 393 -7.66 4.09 -7.35
C PHE A 393 -6.96 2.73 -7.48
N PHE A 394 -6.63 2.12 -6.35
CA PHE A 394 -5.81 0.92 -6.29
C PHE A 394 -6.65 -0.29 -6.66
N PRO A 395 -6.16 -1.24 -7.47
CA PRO A 395 -6.93 -2.45 -7.78
C PRO A 395 -7.27 -3.22 -6.50
N TRP A 396 -8.55 -3.57 -6.34
CA TRP A 396 -9.11 -4.02 -5.06
C TRP A 396 -8.43 -5.25 -4.44
N ASP A 397 -7.90 -6.16 -5.26
CA ASP A 397 -7.25 -7.38 -4.81
C ASP A 397 -5.72 -7.26 -4.67
N MET A 398 -5.13 -6.16 -5.17
CA MET A 398 -3.68 -5.96 -5.12
C MET A 398 -3.24 -5.82 -3.65
N GLY A 399 -2.24 -6.61 -3.26
CA GLY A 399 -1.81 -6.78 -1.87
C GLY A 399 -2.35 -8.05 -1.18
N TRP A 400 -3.27 -8.77 -1.81
CA TRP A 400 -3.96 -9.93 -1.25
C TRP A 400 -3.78 -11.20 -2.08
N ASN A 401 -4.06 -12.36 -1.50
CA ASN A 401 -3.83 -13.66 -2.13
C ASN A 401 -5.04 -14.59 -2.02
N ASP A 402 -4.92 -15.79 -2.60
CA ASP A 402 -6.02 -16.77 -2.67
C ASP A 402 -6.53 -17.24 -1.29
N SER A 403 -5.80 -17.00 -0.20
CA SER A 403 -6.24 -17.32 1.16
C SER A 403 -7.06 -16.21 1.84
N THR A 404 -7.10 -15.02 1.25
CA THR A 404 -7.90 -13.89 1.75
C THR A 404 -9.39 -14.15 1.50
N VAL A 405 -10.21 -13.90 2.53
CA VAL A 405 -11.67 -13.90 2.41
C VAL A 405 -12.15 -12.46 2.26
N PHE A 406 -12.82 -12.18 1.15
CA PHE A 406 -13.31 -10.85 0.80
C PHE A 406 -14.79 -10.73 1.18
N TRP A 407 -15.14 -9.64 1.84
CA TRP A 407 -16.49 -9.27 2.21
C TRP A 407 -16.91 -8.08 1.35
N LEU A 408 -17.86 -8.28 0.45
CA LEU A 408 -18.37 -7.22 -0.42
C LEU A 408 -19.62 -6.61 0.21
N ILE A 409 -19.53 -5.34 0.60
CA ILE A 409 -20.53 -4.66 1.41
C ILE A 409 -21.12 -3.50 0.61
N LYS A 410 -22.38 -3.66 0.22
CA LYS A 410 -23.12 -2.66 -0.55
C LYS A 410 -23.88 -1.74 0.39
N ILE A 411 -23.67 -0.43 0.31
CA ILE A 411 -24.41 0.54 1.12
C ILE A 411 -25.83 0.68 0.56
N THR A 412 -26.83 0.57 1.44
CA THR A 412 -28.26 0.55 1.09
C THR A 412 -29.04 1.71 1.73
N TYR A 413 -28.32 2.69 2.28
CA TYR A 413 -28.86 3.78 3.11
C TYR A 413 -29.68 4.81 2.34
#